data_AF-A0A0S9PZM4-F1
#
_entry.id   AF-A0A0S9PZM4-F1
#
_cell.length_a   1.000
_cell.length_b   1.000
_cell.length_c   1.000
_cell.angle_alpha   90.00
_cell.angle_beta   90.00
_cell.angle_gamma   90.00
#
_symmetry.space_group_name_H-M   'P 1'
#
loop_
_entity.id
_entity.type
_entity.pdbx_description
1 polymer ?
#
loop_
_entity_poly.entity_id
_entity_poly.type
_entity_poly.pdbx_seq_one_letter_code
_entity_poly.pdbx_strand_id
1 'polypeptide(L)'
;MQFTEHEMTIGLQGLAKATLHPDPAIREKAWVDLGAHGRWQRLDALGDIVLPMLVALPQVEIEPGARAEYAAEQYRTVAEARLRQETAAAGRAEMPEIGEVERERLVFERAFMLCLVVESMPLRQDAAGVLAAFEVPDHLPDDL
;
A
#
# COMPACT_ATOMS: atom_id res chain seq x y z
N MET A 1 -8.94 -8.72 6.87
CA MET A 1 -8.09 -7.94 5.93
C MET A 1 -6.97 -8.86 5.45
N GLN A 2 -6.63 -8.83 4.15
CA GLN A 2 -5.69 -9.78 3.53
C GLN A 2 -4.21 -9.47 3.77
N PHE A 3 -3.91 -8.19 3.99
CA PHE A 3 -2.57 -7.69 4.30
C PHE A 3 -2.48 -7.36 5.79
N THR A 4 -1.30 -7.58 6.34
CA THR A 4 -0.94 -7.15 7.68
C THR A 4 -0.66 -5.64 7.73
N GLU A 5 -0.77 -5.04 8.91
CA GLU A 5 -0.41 -3.63 9.11
C GLU A 5 1.04 -3.34 8.71
N HIS A 6 1.96 -4.27 9.02
CA HIS A 6 3.36 -4.16 8.67
C HIS A 6 3.56 -4.12 7.14
N GLU A 7 2.92 -5.03 6.42
CA GLU A 7 2.96 -5.07 4.95
C GLU A 7 2.43 -3.77 4.34
N MET A 8 1.26 -3.32 4.79
CA MET A 8 0.66 -2.06 4.31
C MET A 8 1.54 -0.85 4.62
N THR A 9 2.15 -0.81 5.80
CA THR A 9 3.03 0.28 6.22
C THR A 9 4.26 0.38 5.32
N ILE A 10 4.94 -0.75 5.05
CA ILE A 10 6.10 -0.78 4.16
C ILE A 10 5.67 -0.46 2.73
N GLY A 11 4.56 -1.04 2.26
CA GLY A 11 4.02 -0.76 0.93
C GLY A 11 3.77 0.74 0.70
N LEU A 12 3.14 1.40 1.67
CA LEU A 12 2.85 2.83 1.63
C LEU A 12 4.12 3.69 1.67
N GLN A 13 5.13 3.29 2.46
CA GLN A 13 6.44 3.93 2.44
C GLN A 13 7.13 3.78 1.08
N GLY A 14 7.02 2.62 0.43
CA GLY A 14 7.56 2.38 -0.90
C GLY A 14 6.95 3.32 -1.95
N LEU A 15 5.62 3.44 -1.96
CA LEU A 15 4.91 4.41 -2.79
C LEU A 15 5.36 5.85 -2.49
N ALA A 16 5.42 6.23 -1.20
CA ALA A 16 5.84 7.56 -0.80
C ALA A 16 7.27 7.87 -1.26
N LYS A 17 8.21 6.92 -1.15
CA LYS A 17 9.58 7.10 -1.63
C LYS A 17 9.64 7.23 -3.15
N ALA A 18 8.87 6.44 -3.88
CA ALA A 18 8.85 6.49 -5.34
C ALA A 18 8.37 7.84 -5.90
N THR A 19 7.49 8.56 -5.18
CA THR A 19 7.06 9.91 -5.56
C THR A 19 8.04 11.02 -5.15
N LEU A 20 9.15 10.70 -4.47
CA LEU A 20 10.22 11.68 -4.20
C LEU A 20 11.18 11.80 -5.36
N HIS A 21 11.67 10.66 -5.86
CA HIS A 21 12.68 10.63 -6.91
C HIS A 21 12.77 9.22 -7.54
N PRO A 22 13.03 9.09 -8.86
CA PRO A 22 13.20 7.78 -9.50
C PRO A 22 14.45 7.03 -9.04
N ASP A 23 15.56 7.75 -8.81
CA ASP A 23 16.82 7.16 -8.31
C ASP A 23 16.68 6.67 -6.84
N PRO A 24 17.02 5.40 -6.53
CA PRO A 24 16.92 4.82 -5.19
C PRO A 24 17.75 5.52 -4.12
N ALA A 25 18.98 5.94 -4.43
CA ALA A 25 19.86 6.57 -3.46
C ALA A 25 19.37 7.98 -3.12
N ILE A 26 18.91 8.73 -4.14
CA ILE A 26 18.39 10.08 -3.96
C ILE A 26 17.06 10.05 -3.20
N ARG A 27 16.13 9.14 -3.53
CA ARG A 27 14.85 9.05 -2.80
C ARG A 27 15.02 8.60 -1.36
N GLU A 28 16.00 7.75 -1.06
CA GLU A 28 16.26 7.34 0.33
C GLU A 28 16.79 8.53 1.14
N LYS A 29 17.72 9.31 0.58
CA LYS A 29 18.19 10.54 1.21
C LYS A 29 17.04 11.53 1.41
N ALA A 30 16.24 11.79 0.36
CA ALA A 30 15.10 12.70 0.44
C ALA A 30 14.05 12.24 1.46
N TRP A 31 13.82 10.92 1.57
CA TRP A 31 12.94 10.34 2.58
C TRP A 31 13.48 10.59 3.98
N VAL A 32 14.80 10.42 4.17
CA VAL A 32 15.44 10.71 5.44
C VAL A 32 15.28 12.20 5.80
N ASP A 33 15.59 13.08 4.86
CA ASP A 33 15.59 14.54 5.02
C ASP A 33 14.20 15.15 5.33
N LEU A 34 13.10 14.49 4.95
CA LEU A 34 11.73 14.92 5.30
C LEU A 34 11.48 15.00 6.83
N GLY A 35 12.25 14.26 7.62
CA GLY A 35 11.99 14.09 9.05
C GLY A 35 10.66 13.39 9.36
N ALA A 36 10.34 13.24 10.64
CA ALA A 36 9.16 12.48 11.07
C ALA A 36 7.84 13.11 10.58
N HIS A 37 7.69 14.43 10.73
CA HIS A 37 6.45 15.13 10.37
C HIS A 37 6.20 15.10 8.85
N GLY A 38 7.22 15.37 8.02
CA GLY A 38 7.07 15.34 6.57
C GLY A 38 6.75 13.95 6.02
N ARG A 39 7.32 12.89 6.64
CA ARG A 39 6.95 11.50 6.33
C ARG A 39 5.50 11.22 6.72
N TRP A 40 5.07 11.63 7.92
CA TRP A 40 3.69 11.44 8.36
C TRP A 40 2.69 12.11 7.41
N GLN A 41 2.88 13.38 7.05
CA GLN A 41 1.98 14.08 6.11
C GLN A 41 1.86 13.37 4.76
N ARG A 42 2.98 12.84 4.24
CA ARG A 42 2.99 12.08 2.98
C ARG A 42 2.27 10.74 3.11
N LEU A 43 2.52 10.00 4.19
CA LEU A 43 1.86 8.72 4.43
C LEU A 43 0.35 8.89 4.65
N ASP A 44 -0.05 9.92 5.39
CA ASP A 44 -1.45 10.25 5.66
C ASP A 44 -2.20 10.54 4.34
N ALA A 45 -1.70 11.49 3.53
CA ALA A 45 -2.31 11.86 2.26
C ALA A 45 -2.37 10.70 1.25
N LEU A 46 -1.32 9.88 1.16
CA LEU A 46 -1.32 8.72 0.28
C LEU A 46 -2.23 7.61 0.82
N GLY A 47 -2.26 7.41 2.14
CA GLY A 47 -3.06 6.39 2.82
C GLY A 47 -4.55 6.56 2.56
N ASP A 48 -5.05 7.80 2.61
CA ASP A 48 -6.45 8.14 2.28
C ASP A 48 -6.86 7.72 0.86
N ILE A 49 -5.90 7.67 -0.06
CA ILE A 49 -6.12 7.27 -1.45
C ILE A 49 -6.02 5.75 -1.57
N VAL A 50 -4.93 5.13 -1.11
CA VAL A 50 -4.61 3.74 -1.45
C VAL A 50 -5.19 2.70 -0.50
N LEU A 51 -5.37 3.00 0.80
CA LEU A 51 -5.86 2.02 1.77
C LEU A 51 -7.27 1.52 1.45
N PRO A 52 -8.24 2.38 1.07
CA PRO A 52 -9.56 1.92 0.64
C PRO A 52 -9.49 1.00 -0.59
N MET A 53 -8.54 1.26 -1.50
CA MET A 53 -8.35 0.43 -2.70
C MET A 53 -7.71 -0.92 -2.35
N LEU A 54 -6.72 -0.96 -1.45
CA LEU A 54 -6.12 -2.22 -0.98
C LEU A 54 -7.15 -3.16 -0.33
N VAL A 55 -8.11 -2.60 0.41
CA VAL A 55 -9.21 -3.35 1.04
C VAL A 55 -10.17 -3.91 -0.02
N ALA A 56 -10.35 -3.20 -1.13
CA ALA A 56 -11.24 -3.58 -2.22
C ALA A 56 -10.63 -4.56 -3.23
N LEU A 57 -9.31 -4.84 -3.16
CA LEU A 57 -8.68 -5.89 -3.96
C LEU A 57 -9.30 -7.26 -3.65
N PRO A 58 -9.40 -8.14 -4.66
CA PRO A 58 -9.87 -9.50 -4.44
C PRO A 58 -8.97 -10.21 -3.44
N GLN A 59 -9.56 -11.07 -2.61
CA GLN A 59 -8.80 -11.89 -1.67
C GLN A 59 -7.97 -12.91 -2.47
N VAL A 60 -6.69 -13.00 -2.14
CA VAL A 60 -5.78 -14.02 -2.69
C VAL A 60 -5.06 -14.71 -1.55
N GLU A 61 -4.80 -16.00 -1.71
CA GLU A 61 -3.95 -16.75 -0.81
C GLU A 61 -2.48 -16.36 -1.08
N ILE A 62 -1.73 -16.07 -0.02
CA ILE A 62 -0.35 -15.61 -0.10
C ILE A 62 0.48 -16.54 0.78
N GLU A 63 1.25 -17.41 0.14
CA GLU A 63 2.16 -18.32 0.82
C GLU A 63 3.26 -17.56 1.57
N PRO A 64 3.75 -18.08 2.70
CA PRO A 64 4.96 -17.57 3.33
C PRO A 64 6.12 -17.51 2.34
N GLY A 65 6.85 -16.39 2.33
CA GLY A 65 7.95 -16.13 1.40
C GLY A 65 7.51 -15.62 0.02
N ALA A 66 6.21 -15.48 -0.25
CA ALA A 66 5.69 -14.89 -1.47
C ALA A 66 5.16 -13.45 -1.25
N ARG A 67 4.89 -12.73 -2.35
CA ARG A 67 4.07 -11.51 -2.33
C ARG A 67 2.70 -11.83 -2.95
N ALA A 68 1.72 -10.98 -2.67
CA ALA A 68 0.48 -11.00 -3.42
C ALA A 68 0.75 -10.62 -4.89
N GLU A 69 0.11 -11.34 -5.80
CA GLU A 69 0.16 -11.06 -7.23
C GLU A 69 -1.25 -10.77 -7.73
N TYR A 70 -1.37 -9.71 -8.53
CA TYR A 70 -2.61 -9.31 -9.16
C TYR A 70 -2.34 -8.97 -10.62
N ALA A 71 -3.29 -9.28 -11.48
CA ALA A 71 -3.30 -8.83 -12.86
C ALA A 71 -3.55 -7.31 -12.93
N ALA A 72 -3.02 -6.66 -13.96
CA ALA A 72 -3.19 -5.22 -14.17
C ALA A 72 -4.67 -4.80 -14.22
N GLU A 73 -5.53 -5.66 -14.77
CA GLU A 73 -6.97 -5.47 -14.87
C GLU A 73 -7.63 -5.41 -13.49
N GLN A 74 -7.12 -6.15 -12.51
CA GLN A 74 -7.66 -6.13 -11.14
C GLN A 74 -7.37 -4.79 -10.47
N TYR A 75 -6.16 -4.26 -10.60
CA TYR A 75 -5.82 -2.93 -10.11
C TYR A 75 -6.67 -1.84 -10.78
N ARG A 76 -6.83 -1.90 -12.11
CA ARG A 76 -7.68 -0.96 -12.86
C ARG A 76 -9.14 -1.02 -12.42
N THR A 77 -9.69 -2.22 -12.25
CA THR A 77 -11.09 -2.42 -11.82
C THR A 77 -11.35 -1.75 -10.46
N VAL A 78 -10.45 -1.96 -9.50
CA VAL A 78 -10.55 -1.34 -8.17
C VAL A 78 -10.41 0.18 -8.24
N ALA A 79 -9.43 0.68 -9.01
CA ALA A 79 -9.20 2.11 -9.20
C ALA A 79 -10.42 2.82 -9.81
N GLU A 80 -11.02 2.22 -10.83
CA GLU A 80 -12.22 2.75 -11.48
C GLU A 80 -13.42 2.77 -10.53
N ALA A 81 -13.64 1.68 -9.79
CA ALA A 81 -14.71 1.61 -8.79
C ALA A 81 -14.54 2.68 -7.70
N ARG A 82 -13.30 2.89 -7.24
CA ARG A 82 -12.98 3.92 -6.24
C ARG A 82 -13.27 5.33 -6.76
N LEU A 83 -12.86 5.64 -8.01
CA LEU A 83 -13.11 6.94 -8.62
C LEU A 83 -14.62 7.21 -8.77
N ARG A 84 -15.41 6.19 -9.13
CA ARG A 84 -16.89 6.28 -9.16
C ARG A 84 -17.47 6.60 -7.79
N GLN A 85 -17.00 5.93 -6.74
CA GLN A 85 -17.47 6.15 -5.37
C GLN A 85 -17.16 7.57 -4.86
N GLU A 86 -15.95 8.08 -5.11
CA GLU A 86 -15.57 9.44 -4.71
C GLU A 86 -16.40 10.51 -5.42
N THR A 87 -16.65 10.30 -6.72
CA THR A 87 -17.51 11.19 -7.51
C THR A 87 -18.93 11.22 -6.95
N ALA A 88 -19.49 10.06 -6.61
CA ALA A 88 -20.81 9.95 -5.99
C ALA A 88 -20.86 10.58 -4.59
N ALA A 89 -19.84 10.34 -3.76
CA ALA A 89 -19.76 10.85 -2.38
C ALA A 89 -19.63 12.38 -2.31
N ALA A 90 -19.03 13.01 -3.33
CA ALA A 90 -18.88 14.47 -3.38
C ALA A 90 -20.20 15.24 -3.61
N GLY A 91 -21.36 14.55 -3.69
CA GLY A 91 -22.66 15.18 -3.94
C GLY A 91 -22.77 15.85 -5.32
N ARG A 92 -21.76 15.64 -6.18
CA ARG A 92 -21.73 16.16 -7.54
C ARG A 92 -22.41 15.15 -8.44
N ALA A 93 -23.74 15.26 -8.56
CA ALA A 93 -24.46 14.67 -9.68
C ALA A 93 -23.88 15.15 -11.04
N GLU A 94 -23.17 16.28 -11.03
CA GLU A 94 -22.54 16.93 -12.17
C GLU A 94 -21.14 17.42 -11.78
N MET A 95 -20.18 16.50 -11.60
CA MET A 95 -18.81 16.89 -11.94
C MET A 95 -18.85 17.19 -13.45
N PRO A 96 -18.25 18.28 -13.98
CA PRO A 96 -18.13 18.42 -15.42
C PRO A 96 -17.61 17.10 -15.94
N GLU A 97 -18.25 16.54 -16.98
CA GLU A 97 -17.87 15.23 -17.53
C GLU A 97 -16.36 15.16 -17.54
N ILE A 98 -15.78 14.38 -16.62
CA ILE A 98 -14.34 14.17 -16.61
C ILE A 98 -14.12 13.56 -17.99
N GLY A 99 -13.44 14.30 -18.87
CA GLY A 99 -13.25 13.86 -20.23
C GLY A 99 -12.69 12.45 -20.19
N GLU A 100 -13.09 11.60 -21.12
CA GLU A 100 -12.72 10.17 -21.12
C GLU A 100 -11.21 9.97 -20.93
N VAL A 101 -10.40 10.82 -21.55
CA VAL A 101 -8.94 10.87 -21.41
C VAL A 101 -8.49 11.13 -19.97
N GLU A 102 -9.08 12.12 -19.29
CA GLU A 102 -8.71 12.46 -17.91
C GLU A 102 -9.18 11.39 -16.92
N ARG A 103 -10.36 10.80 -17.16
CA ARG A 103 -10.83 9.64 -16.38
C ARG A 103 -9.85 8.48 -16.51
N GLU A 104 -9.47 8.14 -17.74
CA GLU A 104 -8.53 7.05 -18.01
C GLU A 104 -7.16 7.31 -17.35
N ARG A 105 -6.66 8.55 -17.41
CA ARG A 105 -5.43 8.96 -16.72
C ARG A 105 -5.52 8.74 -15.21
N LEU A 106 -6.61 9.16 -14.56
CA LEU A 106 -6.82 9.00 -13.13
C LEU A 106 -6.94 7.54 -12.71
N VAL A 107 -7.63 6.72 -13.51
CA VAL A 107 -7.73 5.27 -13.28
C VAL A 107 -6.35 4.63 -13.40
N PHE A 108 -5.59 4.96 -14.43
CA PHE A 108 -4.22 4.47 -14.61
C PHE A 108 -3.33 4.86 -13.44
N GLU A 109 -3.32 6.13 -13.03
CA GLU A 109 -2.51 6.63 -11.92
C GLU A 109 -2.81 5.87 -10.63
N ARG A 110 -4.09 5.67 -10.31
CA ARG A 110 -4.52 4.93 -9.11
C ARG A 110 -4.19 3.45 -9.16
N ALA A 111 -4.40 2.81 -10.31
CA ALA A 111 -4.03 1.42 -10.51
C ALA A 111 -2.51 1.23 -10.36
N PHE A 112 -1.72 2.15 -10.90
CA PHE A 112 -0.26 2.15 -10.78
C PHE A 112 0.18 2.36 -9.32
N MET A 113 -0.41 3.32 -8.60
CA MET A 113 -0.13 3.51 -7.17
C MET A 113 -0.41 2.25 -6.38
N LEU A 114 -1.53 1.58 -6.64
CA LEU A 114 -1.93 0.34 -5.96
C LEU A 114 -0.94 -0.80 -6.25
N CYS A 115 -0.55 -0.96 -7.51
CA CYS A 115 0.47 -1.93 -7.94
C CYS A 115 1.79 -1.69 -7.20
N LEU A 116 2.27 -0.44 -7.19
CA LEU A 116 3.52 -0.07 -6.56
C LEU A 116 3.52 -0.30 -5.04
N VAL A 117 2.38 -0.07 -4.39
CA VAL A 117 2.22 -0.37 -2.95
C VAL A 117 2.36 -1.86 -2.70
N VAL A 118 1.69 -2.72 -3.48
CA VAL A 118 1.77 -4.18 -3.33
C VAL A 118 3.19 -4.68 -3.65
N GLU A 119 3.82 -4.18 -4.72
CA GLU A 119 5.18 -4.55 -5.08
C GLU A 119 6.21 -4.14 -4.02
N SER A 120 5.94 -3.06 -3.30
CA SER A 120 6.80 -2.57 -2.21
C SER A 120 6.63 -3.35 -0.91
N MET A 121 5.60 -4.20 -0.78
CA MET A 121 5.39 -5.00 0.43
C MET A 121 6.54 -6.01 0.63
N PRO A 122 6.90 -6.31 1.89
CA PRO A 122 7.83 -7.39 2.18
C PRO A 122 7.23 -8.73 1.75
N LEU A 123 8.07 -9.75 1.63
CA LEU A 123 7.59 -11.12 1.48
C LEU A 123 6.81 -11.51 2.75
N ARG A 124 5.69 -12.22 2.55
CA ARG A 124 4.82 -12.71 3.62
C ARG A 124 5.64 -13.49 4.63
N GLN A 125 5.64 -13.04 5.88
CA GLN A 125 6.26 -13.78 6.97
C GLN A 125 5.35 -14.93 7.38
N ASP A 126 5.92 -16.07 7.75
CA ASP A 126 5.17 -17.18 8.35
C ASP A 126 4.73 -16.79 9.77
N ALA A 127 3.44 -16.90 10.06
CA ALA A 127 2.91 -16.69 11.40
C ALA A 127 3.52 -17.66 12.43
N ALA A 128 3.88 -18.89 12.03
CA ALA A 128 4.54 -19.86 12.91
C ALA A 128 6.00 -19.47 13.21
N GLY A 129 6.72 -18.93 12.22
CA GLY A 129 8.09 -18.42 12.42
C GLY A 129 8.16 -17.20 13.34
N VAL A 130 7.15 -16.33 13.30
CA VAL A 130 7.05 -15.19 14.23
C VAL A 130 6.74 -15.67 15.64
N LEU A 131 5.79 -16.59 15.83
CA LEU A 131 5.46 -17.12 17.17
C LEU A 131 6.62 -17.90 17.80
N ALA A 132 7.36 -18.69 17.03
CA ALA A 132 8.56 -19.38 17.51
C ALA A 132 9.68 -18.43 17.97
N ALA A 133 9.79 -17.24 17.37
CA ALA A 133 10.75 -16.22 17.79
C ALA A 133 10.36 -15.50 19.11
N PHE A 134 9.10 -15.61 19.52
CA PHE A 134 8.57 -15.05 20.77
C PHE A 134 8.31 -16.11 21.85
N GLU A 135 8.68 -17.38 21.62
CA GLU A 135 8.63 -18.40 22.68
C GLU A 135 9.61 -18.01 23.80
N VAL A 136 9.05 -17.52 24.91
CA VAL A 136 9.75 -17.35 26.17
C VAL A 136 10.16 -18.75 26.64
N PRO A 137 11.44 -19.03 26.89
CA PRO A 137 11.85 -20.32 27.44
C PRO A 137 11.08 -20.59 28.74
N ASP A 138 10.38 -21.72 28.81
CA ASP A 138 9.57 -22.14 29.96
C ASP A 138 10.38 -22.42 31.24
N HIS A 139 11.70 -22.24 31.19
CA HIS A 139 12.61 -22.34 32.32
C HIS A 139 13.44 -21.05 32.43
N LEU A 140 13.49 -20.48 33.63
CA LEU A 140 14.57 -19.55 33.95
C LEU A 140 15.90 -20.30 33.80
N PRO A 141 16.96 -19.67 33.28
CA PRO A 141 18.29 -20.26 33.32
C PRO A 141 18.63 -20.59 34.78
N ASP A 142 19.08 -21.81 35.03
CA ASP A 142 19.37 -22.37 36.37
C ASP A 142 20.55 -21.67 37.10
N ASP A 143 21.02 -20.53 36.58
CA ASP A 143 22.30 -19.89 36.94
C ASP A 143 22.13 -18.49 37.59
N LEU A 144 21.12 -18.29 38.45
CA LEU A 144 20.99 -17.10 39.32
C LEU A 144 21.01 -17.46 40.82
#